data_AF-W2CBN8-F1
#
_entry.id   AF-W2CBN8-F1
#
_cell.length_a   1.000
_cell.length_b   1.000
_cell.length_c   1.000
_cell.angle_alpha   90.00
_cell.angle_beta   90.00
_cell.angle_gamma   90.00
#
_symmetry.space_group_name_H-M   'P 1'
#
loop_
_entity.id
_entity.type
_entity.pdbx_description
1 polymer ?
#
loop_
_entity_poly.entity_id
_entity_poly.type
_entity_poly.pdbx_seq_one_letter_code
_entity_poly.pdbx_strand_id
1 'polypeptide(L)'
;MTAEERQEFEAYKLAKEKKAAEAKRKSDREAYTELVDETIAAVMPELTNISEAIAQKKTAAAEAFRGALEMKAELFGVKDDQQSHTFTNSEGTMRITIGHYMLDNYRDTVNEGIAMVKTYIESQARDDASRALVKAILRLLSRDEAGNLKASRVLQLQKMAEETGDERFIEGVRIIQESYQPTPSKDYIRAAVRDESGAWVAIPLSMTDV
;
A
#
# COMPACT_ATOMS: atom_id res chain seq x y z
N MET A 1 36.55 44.86 50.29
CA MET A 1 36.60 44.31 48.92
C MET A 1 37.04 45.41 47.97
N THR A 2 38.20 45.24 47.36
CA THR A 2 38.67 46.11 46.27
C THR A 2 37.75 45.96 45.04
N ALA A 3 37.81 46.91 44.11
CA ALA A 3 36.96 46.89 42.92
C ALA A 3 37.23 45.66 42.03
N GLU A 4 38.47 45.18 42.02
CA GLU A 4 38.90 43.99 41.29
C GLU A 4 38.34 42.70 41.90
N GLU A 5 38.37 42.55 43.23
CA GLU A 5 37.77 41.40 43.94
C GLU A 5 36.26 41.27 43.72
N ARG A 6 35.55 42.39 43.53
CA ARG A 6 34.10 42.37 43.21
C ARG A 6 33.82 41.93 41.78
N GLN A 7 34.63 42.36 40.81
CA GLN A 7 34.46 41.96 39.41
C GLN A 7 34.78 40.48 39.21
N GLU A 8 35.82 39.96 39.87
CA GLU A 8 36.14 38.53 39.83
C GLU A 8 35.05 37.68 40.50
N PHE A 9 34.47 38.15 41.60
CA PHE A 9 33.36 37.46 42.27
C PHE A 9 32.08 37.42 41.42
N GLU A 10 31.75 38.53 40.75
CA GLU A 10 30.61 38.59 39.83
C GLU A 10 30.81 37.70 38.60
N ALA A 11 32.00 37.71 37.99
CA ALA A 11 32.35 36.82 36.89
C ALA A 11 32.30 35.34 37.29
N TYR A 12 32.78 35.01 38.49
CA TYR A 12 32.70 33.66 39.06
C TYR A 12 31.25 33.22 39.29
N LYS A 13 30.41 34.11 39.82
CA LYS A 13 28.98 33.84 40.04
C LYS A 13 28.25 33.58 38.72
N LEU A 14 28.48 34.42 37.71
CA LEU A 14 27.88 34.27 36.38
C LEU A 14 28.32 32.98 35.68
N ALA A 15 29.61 32.62 35.78
CA ALA A 15 30.14 31.37 35.24
C ALA A 15 29.56 30.13 35.95
N LYS A 16 29.37 30.20 37.27
CA LYS A 16 28.73 29.14 38.07
C LYS A 16 27.26 28.97 37.71
N GLU A 17 26.52 30.06 37.53
CA GLU A 17 25.12 30.03 37.10
C GLU A 17 24.98 29.48 35.67
N LYS A 18 25.86 29.87 34.74
CA LYS A 18 25.86 29.32 33.38
C LYS A 18 26.14 27.81 33.38
N LYS A 19 27.13 27.36 34.16
CA LYS A 19 27.46 25.93 34.31
C LYS A 19 26.32 25.15 34.97
N ALA A 20 25.65 25.72 35.97
CA ALA A 20 24.48 25.11 36.60
C ALA A 20 23.28 25.03 35.62
N ALA A 21 23.05 26.07 34.81
CA ALA A 21 22.01 26.07 33.79
C ALA A 21 22.30 25.10 32.63
N GLU A 22 23.57 24.91 32.25
CA GLU A 22 23.98 23.89 31.29
C GLU A 22 23.84 22.47 31.85
N ALA A 23 24.24 22.25 33.11
CA ALA A 23 24.06 20.98 33.79
C ALA A 23 22.57 20.61 33.94
N LYS A 24 21.72 21.58 34.32
CA LYS A 24 20.27 21.40 34.38
C LYS A 24 19.69 21.06 33.01
N ARG A 25 20.05 21.80 31.96
CA ARG A 25 19.62 21.49 30.58
C ARG A 25 20.10 20.12 30.06
N LYS A 26 21.24 19.63 30.56
CA LYS A 26 21.71 18.27 30.25
C LYS A 26 20.86 17.24 30.98
N SER A 27 20.64 17.42 32.29
CA SER A 27 19.81 16.55 33.11
C SER A 27 18.36 16.50 32.63
N ASP A 28 17.76 17.63 32.26
CA ASP A 28 16.39 17.70 31.74
C ASP A 28 16.25 16.92 30.42
N ARG A 29 17.29 16.93 29.56
CA ARG A 29 17.30 16.13 28.33
C ARG A 29 17.46 14.65 28.60
N GLU A 30 18.30 14.27 29.56
CA GLU A 30 18.48 12.88 29.96
C GLU A 30 17.18 12.32 30.57
N ALA A 31 16.53 13.07 31.45
CA ALA A 31 15.25 12.71 32.05
C ALA A 31 14.12 12.61 31.00
N TYR A 32 14.10 13.50 30.00
CA TYR A 32 13.14 13.39 28.90
C TYR A 32 13.37 12.14 28.04
N THR A 33 14.63 11.82 27.71
CA THR A 33 14.96 10.60 26.98
C THR A 33 14.53 9.35 27.76
N GLU A 34 14.83 9.30 29.06
CA GLU A 34 14.42 8.18 29.92
C GLU A 34 12.90 8.05 30.00
N LEU A 35 12.18 9.16 30.17
CA LEU A 35 10.71 9.17 30.13
C LEU A 35 10.15 8.64 28.81
N VAL A 36 10.74 9.04 27.68
CA VAL A 36 10.34 8.57 26.35
C VAL A 36 10.62 7.07 26.22
N ASP A 37 11.78 6.61 26.63
CA ASP A 37 12.17 5.19 26.58
C ASP A 37 11.25 4.33 27.45
N GLU A 38 10.94 4.77 28.67
CA GLU A 38 9.98 4.10 29.56
C GLU A 38 8.58 4.08 28.96
N THR A 39 8.12 5.19 28.37
CA THR A 39 6.81 5.27 27.74
C THR A 39 6.72 4.32 26.54
N ILE A 40 7.77 4.27 25.71
CA ILE A 40 7.86 3.32 24.59
C ILE A 40 7.85 1.88 25.12
N ALA A 41 8.65 1.58 26.14
CA ALA A 41 8.71 0.25 26.74
C ALA A 41 7.37 -0.21 27.34
N ALA A 42 6.57 0.73 27.86
CA ALA A 42 5.24 0.44 28.38
C ALA A 42 4.19 0.25 27.27
N VAL A 43 4.19 1.10 26.24
CA VAL A 43 3.16 1.10 25.19
C VAL A 43 3.40 0.05 24.11
N MET A 44 4.66 -0.21 23.75
CA MET A 44 4.98 -1.13 22.66
C MET A 44 4.43 -2.56 22.85
N PRO A 45 4.49 -3.18 24.04
CA PRO A 45 3.89 -4.50 24.27
C PRO A 45 2.38 -4.50 24.03
N GLU A 46 1.65 -3.47 24.45
CA GLU A 46 0.20 -3.38 24.26
C GLU A 46 -0.17 -3.30 22.77
N LEU A 47 0.53 -2.46 22.01
CA LEU A 47 0.30 -2.33 20.57
C LEU A 47 0.63 -3.62 19.82
N THR A 48 1.72 -4.29 20.18
CA THR A 48 2.10 -5.59 19.61
C THR A 48 1.03 -6.65 19.91
N ASN A 49 0.56 -6.75 21.16
CA ASN A 49 -0.47 -7.70 21.56
C ASN A 49 -1.78 -7.50 20.77
N ILE A 50 -2.21 -6.25 20.58
CA ILE A 50 -3.41 -5.94 19.79
C ILE A 50 -3.21 -6.35 18.33
N SER A 51 -2.04 -6.03 17.75
CA SER A 51 -1.71 -6.40 16.37
C SER A 51 -1.73 -7.90 16.16
N GLU A 52 -1.10 -8.66 17.06
CA GLU A 52 -1.08 -10.12 17.03
C GLU A 52 -2.48 -10.72 17.20
N ALA A 53 -3.27 -10.20 18.13
CA ALA A 53 -4.65 -10.64 18.34
C ALA A 53 -5.50 -10.40 17.07
N ILE A 54 -5.38 -9.23 16.44
CA ILE A 54 -6.08 -8.93 15.18
C ILE A 54 -5.64 -9.90 14.07
N ALA A 55 -4.33 -10.14 13.91
CA ALA A 55 -3.81 -11.05 12.91
C ALA A 55 -4.34 -12.48 13.12
N GLN A 56 -4.26 -13.01 14.33
CA GLN A 56 -4.77 -14.34 14.68
C GLN A 56 -6.27 -14.46 14.42
N LYS A 57 -7.08 -13.47 14.82
CA LYS A 57 -8.53 -13.48 14.61
C LYS A 57 -8.90 -13.40 13.12
N LYS A 58 -8.15 -12.64 12.32
CA LYS A 58 -8.33 -12.62 10.86
C LYS A 58 -8.03 -13.98 10.24
N THR A 59 -6.92 -14.60 10.59
CA THR A 59 -6.58 -15.94 10.08
C THR A 59 -7.66 -16.96 10.44
N ALA A 60 -8.10 -16.98 11.70
CA ALA A 60 -9.17 -17.88 12.14
C ALA A 60 -10.49 -17.64 11.39
N ALA A 61 -10.85 -16.38 11.13
CA ALA A 61 -12.02 -16.05 10.33
C ALA A 61 -11.87 -16.53 8.88
N ALA A 62 -10.73 -16.30 8.23
CA ALA A 62 -10.47 -16.80 6.87
C ALA A 62 -10.59 -18.34 6.80
N GLU A 63 -10.03 -19.05 7.77
CA GLU A 63 -10.10 -20.51 7.86
C GLU A 63 -11.52 -21.02 8.06
N ALA A 64 -12.31 -20.38 8.92
CA ALA A 64 -13.70 -20.75 9.16
C ALA A 64 -14.56 -20.68 7.88
N PHE A 65 -14.30 -19.70 7.02
CA PHE A 65 -15.01 -19.56 5.75
C PHE A 65 -14.35 -20.35 4.61
N ARG A 66 -13.11 -20.81 4.74
CA ARG A 66 -12.48 -21.71 3.76
C ARG A 66 -13.30 -23.00 3.61
N GLY A 67 -13.77 -23.58 4.73
CA GLY A 67 -14.66 -24.75 4.68
C GLY A 67 -16.00 -24.46 3.97
N ALA A 68 -16.55 -23.25 4.12
CA ALA A 68 -17.74 -22.83 3.39
C ALA A 68 -17.48 -22.67 1.88
N LEU A 69 -16.29 -22.22 1.49
CA LEU A 69 -15.85 -22.12 0.09
C LEU A 69 -15.63 -23.49 -0.54
N GLU A 70 -14.99 -24.42 0.15
CA GLU A 70 -14.79 -25.80 -0.29
C GLU A 70 -16.14 -26.48 -0.52
N MET A 71 -17.06 -26.38 0.44
CA MET A 71 -18.41 -26.94 0.30
C MET A 71 -19.20 -26.29 -0.86
N LYS A 72 -19.06 -24.97 -1.07
CA LYS A 72 -19.66 -24.29 -2.24
C LYS A 72 -19.09 -24.83 -3.56
N ALA A 73 -17.78 -25.03 -3.64
CA ALA A 73 -17.14 -25.57 -4.84
C ALA A 73 -17.60 -27.02 -5.12
N GLU A 74 -17.73 -27.84 -4.08
CA GLU A 74 -18.27 -29.21 -4.19
C GLU A 74 -19.73 -29.24 -4.64
N LEU A 75 -20.59 -28.41 -4.02
CA LEU A 75 -22.03 -28.38 -4.30
C LEU A 75 -22.36 -27.88 -5.71
N PHE A 76 -21.63 -26.87 -6.20
CA PHE A 76 -21.93 -26.22 -7.46
C PHE A 76 -20.99 -26.63 -8.61
N GLY A 77 -19.91 -27.36 -8.33
CA GLY A 77 -19.00 -27.91 -9.34
C GLY A 77 -18.26 -26.86 -10.17
N VAL A 78 -18.23 -25.60 -9.72
CA VAL A 78 -17.55 -24.50 -10.40
C VAL A 78 -16.22 -24.25 -9.72
N LYS A 79 -15.15 -24.19 -10.52
CA LYS A 79 -13.82 -23.78 -10.06
C LYS A 79 -13.91 -22.30 -9.64
N ASP A 80 -13.70 -22.02 -8.36
CA ASP A 80 -13.82 -20.65 -7.86
C ASP A 80 -12.61 -19.82 -8.35
N ASP A 81 -12.85 -18.94 -9.32
CA ASP A 81 -11.86 -18.03 -9.90
C ASP A 81 -12.00 -16.59 -9.35
N GLN A 82 -12.91 -16.39 -8.41
CA GLN A 82 -13.19 -15.07 -7.86
C GLN A 82 -12.05 -14.62 -6.94
N GLN A 83 -11.66 -13.36 -7.07
CA GLN A 83 -10.65 -12.72 -6.20
C GLN A 83 -11.18 -12.44 -4.79
N SER A 84 -12.50 -12.45 -4.61
CA SER A 84 -13.15 -12.21 -3.32
C SER A 84 -14.53 -12.86 -3.26
N HIS A 85 -14.93 -13.28 -2.07
CA HIS A 85 -16.24 -13.84 -1.77
C HIS A 85 -16.91 -13.02 -0.69
N THR A 86 -18.17 -12.66 -0.93
CA THR A 86 -19.01 -11.98 0.05
C THR A 86 -20.08 -12.93 0.56
N PHE A 87 -20.08 -13.16 1.86
CA PHE A 87 -21.08 -13.93 2.58
C PHE A 87 -22.00 -12.99 3.34
N THR A 88 -23.31 -13.14 3.17
CA THR A 88 -24.32 -12.44 3.96
C THR A 88 -25.13 -13.49 4.72
N ASN A 89 -25.40 -13.27 6.00
CA ASN A 89 -26.21 -14.20 6.78
C ASN A 89 -27.68 -14.20 6.30
N SER A 90 -28.43 -15.25 6.63
CA SER A 90 -29.83 -15.41 6.16
C SER A 90 -30.76 -14.27 6.59
N GLU A 91 -30.49 -13.66 7.75
CA GLU A 91 -31.25 -12.49 8.25
C GLU A 91 -30.89 -11.18 7.52
N GLY A 92 -29.81 -11.17 6.73
CA GLY A 92 -29.36 -9.99 6.00
C GLY A 92 -28.74 -8.89 6.86
N THR A 93 -28.44 -9.17 8.12
CA THR A 93 -27.93 -8.21 9.13
C THR A 93 -26.41 -8.16 9.20
N MET A 94 -25.72 -9.21 8.75
CA MET A 94 -24.27 -9.34 8.87
C MET A 94 -23.66 -9.78 7.54
N ARG A 95 -22.49 -9.21 7.22
CA ARG A 95 -21.75 -9.51 6.01
C ARG A 95 -20.27 -9.63 6.28
N ILE A 96 -19.64 -10.64 5.69
CA ILE A 96 -18.20 -10.84 5.69
C ILE A 96 -17.73 -10.99 4.24
N THR A 97 -16.67 -10.28 3.88
CA THR A 97 -16.00 -10.37 2.58
C THR A 97 -14.58 -10.85 2.80
N ILE A 98 -14.19 -11.93 2.13
CA ILE A 98 -12.85 -12.50 2.18
C ILE A 98 -12.30 -12.48 0.77
N GLY A 99 -11.08 -12.00 0.60
CA GLY A 99 -10.42 -12.00 -0.69
C GLY A 99 -8.93 -11.75 -0.56
N HIS A 100 -8.27 -11.62 -1.70
CA HIS A 100 -6.86 -11.29 -1.76
C HIS A 100 -6.64 -10.12 -2.71
N TYR A 101 -5.63 -9.31 -2.40
CA TYR A 101 -5.16 -8.28 -3.32
C TYR A 101 -4.33 -8.93 -4.44
N MET A 102 -4.57 -8.54 -5.68
CA MET A 102 -3.77 -8.96 -6.83
C MET A 102 -2.68 -7.91 -7.11
N LEU A 103 -1.48 -8.40 -7.40
CA LEU A 103 -0.41 -7.59 -7.97
C LEU A 103 -0.33 -7.86 -9.47
N ASP A 104 -0.21 -6.79 -10.24
CA ASP A 104 0.07 -6.87 -11.66
C ASP A 104 1.50 -7.40 -11.84
N ASN A 105 1.64 -8.57 -12.47
CA ASN A 105 2.93 -9.18 -12.74
C ASN A 105 2.94 -9.72 -14.17
N TYR A 106 4.13 -9.89 -14.75
CA TYR A 106 4.30 -10.23 -16.16
C TYR A 106 5.44 -11.22 -16.37
N ARG A 107 5.34 -12.02 -17.43
CA ARG A 107 6.45 -12.86 -17.91
C ARG A 107 7.59 -12.00 -18.47
N ASP A 108 8.75 -12.63 -18.62
CA ASP A 108 9.94 -12.04 -19.24
C ASP A 108 9.66 -11.46 -20.63
N THR A 109 8.77 -12.09 -21.40
CA THR A 109 8.31 -11.67 -22.74
C THR A 109 7.67 -10.28 -22.81
N VAL A 110 7.33 -9.67 -21.66
CA VAL A 110 6.75 -8.32 -21.61
C VAL A 110 7.69 -7.27 -22.17
N ASN A 111 9.00 -7.47 -22.05
CA ASN A 111 9.99 -6.48 -22.47
C ASN A 111 10.09 -6.39 -24.00
N GLU A 112 9.95 -7.52 -24.69
CA GLU A 112 9.90 -7.62 -26.13
C GLU A 112 8.66 -6.89 -26.66
N GLY A 113 7.49 -7.12 -26.06
CA GLY A 113 6.27 -6.40 -26.40
C GLY A 113 6.41 -4.88 -26.18
N ILE A 114 6.97 -4.46 -25.02
CA ILE A 114 7.25 -3.04 -24.73
C ILE A 114 8.20 -2.45 -25.78
N ALA A 115 9.26 -3.16 -26.18
CA ALA A 115 10.21 -2.68 -27.18
C ALA A 115 9.56 -2.51 -28.55
N MET A 116 8.69 -3.43 -28.96
CA MET A 116 7.92 -3.32 -30.22
C MET A 116 7.01 -2.10 -30.21
N VAL A 117 6.26 -1.91 -29.12
CA VAL A 117 5.37 -0.75 -28.98
C VAL A 117 6.16 0.56 -28.98
N LYS A 118 7.28 0.64 -28.25
CA LYS A 118 8.16 1.83 -28.26
C LYS A 118 8.69 2.15 -29.64
N THR A 119 9.23 1.15 -30.34
CA THR A 119 9.78 1.30 -31.70
C THR A 119 8.72 1.84 -32.66
N TYR A 120 7.50 1.32 -32.58
CA TYR A 120 6.39 1.82 -33.38
C TYR A 120 6.05 3.27 -33.05
N ILE A 121 5.82 3.59 -31.79
CA ILE A 121 5.40 4.93 -31.36
C ILE A 121 6.46 5.98 -31.73
N GLU A 122 7.75 5.68 -31.52
CA GLU A 122 8.85 6.58 -31.88
C GLU A 122 8.90 6.88 -33.38
N SER A 123 8.54 5.89 -34.23
CA SER A 123 8.45 6.10 -35.68
C SER A 123 7.34 7.06 -36.11
N GLN A 124 6.35 7.30 -35.24
CA GLN A 124 5.24 8.23 -35.51
C GLN A 124 5.54 9.67 -35.07
N ALA A 125 6.66 9.93 -34.38
CA ALA A 125 7.03 11.25 -33.88
C ALA A 125 7.62 12.15 -35.00
N ARG A 126 6.77 12.74 -35.84
CA ARG A 126 7.19 13.55 -37.01
C ARG A 126 7.23 15.07 -36.74
N ASP A 127 6.40 15.55 -35.83
CA ASP A 127 6.21 16.96 -35.47
C ASP A 127 6.00 17.17 -33.95
N ASP A 128 6.00 18.42 -33.47
CA ASP A 128 5.86 18.73 -32.04
C ASP A 128 4.57 18.22 -31.39
N ALA A 129 3.45 18.22 -32.10
CA ALA A 129 2.19 17.71 -31.58
C ALA A 129 2.24 16.18 -31.48
N SER A 130 2.78 15.50 -32.50
CA SER A 130 3.00 14.05 -32.47
C SER A 130 3.98 13.63 -31.36
N ARG A 131 5.01 14.45 -31.06
CA ARG A 131 5.94 14.21 -29.95
C ARG A 131 5.26 14.24 -28.58
N ALA A 132 4.32 15.16 -28.38
CA ALA A 132 3.55 15.24 -27.13
C ALA A 132 2.66 13.99 -26.93
N LEU A 133 2.00 13.53 -27.99
CA LEU A 133 1.18 12.32 -27.98
C LEU A 133 2.03 11.07 -27.73
N VAL A 134 3.16 10.94 -28.42
CA VAL A 134 4.14 9.87 -28.22
C VAL A 134 4.58 9.79 -26.76
N LYS A 135 4.90 10.94 -26.14
CA LYS A 135 5.26 11.00 -24.73
C LYS A 135 4.12 10.57 -23.80
N ALA A 136 2.87 10.86 -24.15
CA ALA A 136 1.71 10.40 -23.39
C ALA A 136 1.55 8.88 -23.47
N ILE A 137 1.74 8.29 -24.65
CA ILE A 137 1.65 6.83 -24.82
C ILE A 137 2.82 6.11 -24.13
N LEU A 138 4.03 6.67 -24.19
CA LEU A 138 5.18 6.14 -23.43
C LEU A 138 4.95 6.16 -21.91
N ARG A 139 4.15 7.09 -21.38
CA ARG A 139 3.75 7.07 -19.97
C ARG A 139 2.81 5.91 -19.65
N LEU A 140 2.01 5.42 -20.60
CA LEU A 140 1.20 4.22 -20.40
C LEU A 140 2.09 2.98 -20.20
N LEU A 141 3.24 2.94 -20.88
CA LEU A 141 4.27 1.90 -20.71
C LEU A 141 5.18 2.10 -19.48
N SER A 142 4.98 3.17 -18.71
CA SER A 142 5.79 3.39 -17.51
C SER A 142 5.44 2.38 -16.42
N ARG A 143 6.49 1.85 -15.80
CA ARG A 143 6.41 0.94 -14.65
C ARG A 143 6.07 1.74 -13.38
N ASP A 144 5.43 1.09 -12.43
CA ASP A 144 5.23 1.62 -11.09
C ASP A 144 6.51 1.49 -10.23
N GLU A 145 6.43 1.88 -8.96
CA GLU A 145 7.55 1.82 -8.01
C GLU A 145 8.04 0.39 -7.76
N ALA A 146 7.18 -0.61 -7.95
CA ALA A 146 7.53 -2.03 -7.86
C ALA A 146 8.11 -2.58 -9.17
N GLY A 147 8.23 -1.74 -10.21
CA GLY A 147 8.74 -2.15 -11.51
C GLY A 147 7.71 -2.83 -12.40
N ASN A 148 6.41 -2.83 -12.05
CA ASN A 148 5.36 -3.52 -12.80
C ASN A 148 4.55 -2.56 -13.68
N LEU A 149 3.97 -3.11 -14.77
CA LEU A 149 3.11 -2.35 -15.66
C LEU A 149 1.65 -2.43 -15.18
N LYS A 150 0.94 -1.31 -15.14
CA LYS A 150 -0.48 -1.34 -14.71
C LYS A 150 -1.37 -1.97 -15.79
N ALA A 151 -2.16 -2.98 -15.45
CA ALA A 151 -3.06 -3.65 -16.39
C ALA A 151 -4.06 -2.68 -17.05
N SER A 152 -4.55 -1.70 -16.29
CA SER A 152 -5.43 -0.64 -16.80
C SER A 152 -4.79 0.20 -17.92
N ARG A 153 -3.47 0.39 -17.90
CA ARG A 153 -2.74 1.12 -18.95
C ARG A 153 -2.55 0.25 -20.20
N VAL A 154 -2.35 -1.06 -20.03
CA VAL A 154 -2.29 -2.01 -21.14
C VAL A 154 -3.62 -2.04 -21.91
N LEU A 155 -4.75 -2.02 -21.19
CA LEU A 155 -6.07 -1.95 -21.84
C LEU A 155 -6.25 -0.66 -22.66
N GLN A 156 -5.72 0.47 -22.18
CA GLN A 156 -5.75 1.72 -22.95
C GLN A 156 -4.86 1.64 -24.20
N LEU A 157 -3.68 1.03 -24.08
CA LEU A 157 -2.79 0.79 -25.22
C LEU A 157 -3.41 -0.11 -26.27
N GLN A 158 -4.17 -1.14 -25.85
CA GLN A 158 -4.88 -2.02 -26.77
C GLN A 158 -5.89 -1.24 -27.61
N LYS A 159 -6.74 -0.44 -26.97
CA LYS A 159 -7.73 0.37 -27.69
C LYS A 159 -7.07 1.29 -28.72
N MET A 160 -5.97 1.94 -28.34
CA MET A 160 -5.19 2.78 -29.26
C MET A 160 -4.60 1.98 -30.43
N ALA A 161 -4.09 0.77 -30.17
CA ALA A 161 -3.53 -0.09 -31.21
C ALA A 161 -4.59 -0.55 -32.21
N GLU A 162 -5.77 -0.95 -31.72
CA GLU A 162 -6.93 -1.33 -32.53
C GLU A 162 -7.44 -0.17 -33.38
N GLU A 163 -7.53 1.04 -32.81
CA GLU A 163 -7.92 2.25 -33.53
C GLU A 163 -6.93 2.64 -34.64
N THR A 164 -5.64 2.36 -34.43
CA THR A 164 -4.59 2.72 -35.39
C THR A 164 -4.44 1.67 -36.50
N GLY A 165 -4.76 0.41 -36.22
CA GLY A 165 -4.71 -0.69 -37.18
C GLY A 165 -3.30 -1.12 -37.61
N ASP A 166 -2.24 -0.64 -36.95
CA ASP A 166 -0.87 -1.04 -37.27
C ASP A 166 -0.56 -2.42 -36.67
N GLU A 167 -0.19 -3.38 -37.52
CA GLU A 167 0.06 -4.76 -37.13
C GLU A 167 1.18 -4.89 -36.10
N ARG A 168 2.23 -4.06 -36.17
CA ARG A 168 3.36 -4.13 -35.23
C ARG A 168 2.98 -3.56 -33.88
N PHE A 169 2.15 -2.53 -33.85
CA PHE A 169 1.63 -1.97 -32.61
C PHE A 169 0.69 -2.95 -31.92
N ILE A 170 -0.26 -3.53 -32.68
CA ILE A 170 -1.19 -4.54 -32.19
C ILE A 170 -0.43 -5.76 -31.64
N GLU A 171 0.57 -6.24 -32.38
CA GLU A 171 1.39 -7.36 -31.95
C GLU A 171 2.16 -7.07 -30.65
N GLY A 172 2.79 -5.90 -30.56
CA GLY A 172 3.52 -5.50 -29.36
C GLY A 172 2.61 -5.43 -28.13
N VAL A 173 1.40 -4.91 -28.27
CA VAL A 173 0.41 -4.87 -27.18
C VAL A 173 -0.10 -6.28 -26.85
N ARG A 174 -0.35 -7.12 -27.86
CA ARG A 174 -0.77 -8.51 -27.65
C ARG A 174 0.25 -9.29 -26.82
N ILE A 175 1.54 -9.17 -27.14
CA ILE A 175 2.61 -9.81 -26.37
C ILE A 175 2.61 -9.34 -24.91
N ILE A 176 2.43 -8.03 -24.66
CA ILE A 176 2.29 -7.50 -23.30
C ILE A 176 1.09 -8.13 -22.58
N GLN A 177 -0.04 -8.27 -23.25
CA GLN A 177 -1.25 -8.89 -22.68
C GLN A 177 -1.07 -10.37 -22.37
N GLU A 178 -0.51 -11.13 -23.30
CA GLU A 178 -0.25 -12.55 -23.12
C GLU A 178 0.80 -12.82 -22.03
N SER A 179 1.69 -11.85 -21.80
CA SER A 179 2.66 -11.90 -20.71
C SER A 179 2.03 -11.62 -19.34
N TYR A 180 0.80 -11.09 -19.24
CA TYR A 180 0.17 -10.73 -17.98
C TYR A 180 -0.16 -11.95 -17.11
N GLN A 181 0.41 -11.97 -15.91
CA GLN A 181 0.26 -13.03 -14.91
C GLN A 181 0.03 -12.41 -13.54
N PRO A 182 -1.21 -12.01 -13.20
CA PRO A 182 -1.47 -11.41 -11.91
C PRO A 182 -1.24 -12.42 -10.79
N THR A 183 -0.58 -11.97 -9.72
CA THR A 183 -0.22 -12.83 -8.58
C THR A 183 -0.97 -12.36 -7.33
N PRO A 184 -1.57 -13.27 -6.54
CA PRO A 184 -2.14 -12.89 -5.24
C PRO A 184 -1.04 -12.41 -4.30
N SER A 185 -1.34 -11.43 -3.45
CA SER A 185 -0.36 -10.79 -2.57
C SER A 185 -0.72 -10.90 -1.10
N LYS A 186 -1.71 -10.14 -0.63
CA LYS A 186 -2.17 -10.11 0.76
C LYS A 186 -3.64 -10.44 0.82
N ASP A 187 -3.98 -11.36 1.72
CA ASP A 187 -5.37 -11.64 2.06
C ASP A 187 -5.96 -10.48 2.86
N TYR A 188 -7.25 -10.25 2.69
CA TYR A 188 -8.00 -9.29 3.47
C TYR A 188 -9.36 -9.85 3.86
N ILE A 189 -9.87 -9.33 4.98
CA ILE A 189 -11.21 -9.59 5.47
C ILE A 189 -11.86 -8.25 5.75
N ARG A 190 -13.08 -8.06 5.25
CA ARG A 190 -13.95 -6.94 5.59
C ARG A 190 -15.19 -7.49 6.27
N ALA A 191 -15.61 -6.86 7.36
CA ALA A 191 -16.85 -7.19 8.04
C ALA A 191 -17.74 -5.95 8.09
N ALA A 192 -19.04 -6.15 7.94
CA ALA A 192 -20.04 -5.09 8.05
C ALA A 192 -21.32 -5.61 8.70
N VAL A 193 -21.97 -4.73 9.45
CA VAL A 193 -23.27 -4.97 10.08
C VAL A 193 -24.27 -3.95 9.59
N ARG A 194 -25.56 -4.32 9.55
CA ARG A 194 -26.61 -3.34 9.30
C ARG A 194 -26.91 -2.57 10.57
N ASP A 195 -27.01 -1.25 10.46
CA ASP A 195 -27.54 -0.40 11.51
C ASP A 195 -29.07 -0.34 11.52
N GLU A 196 -29.63 0.40 12.47
CA GLU A 196 -31.08 0.61 12.61
C GLU A 196 -31.72 1.31 11.40
N SER A 197 -30.93 2.03 10.60
CA SER A 197 -31.38 2.67 9.35
C SER A 197 -31.35 1.72 8.15
N GLY A 198 -30.80 0.52 8.32
CA GLY A 198 -30.61 -0.48 7.28
C GLY A 198 -29.34 -0.28 6.44
N ALA A 199 -28.48 0.68 6.79
CA ALA A 199 -27.21 0.94 6.12
C ALA A 199 -26.12 -0.02 6.60
N TRP A 200 -25.18 -0.36 5.72
CA TRP A 200 -24.03 -1.19 6.08
C TRP A 200 -22.95 -0.34 6.78
N VAL A 201 -22.70 -0.65 8.04
CA VAL A 201 -21.62 -0.06 8.85
C VAL A 201 -20.45 -1.03 8.88
N ALA A 202 -19.28 -0.58 8.43
CA ALA A 202 -18.06 -1.38 8.45
C ALA A 202 -17.57 -1.58 9.89
N ILE A 203 -17.13 -2.80 10.19
CA ILE A 203 -16.38 -3.08 11.42
C ILE A 203 -14.90 -2.81 11.09
N PRO A 204 -14.25 -1.80 11.69
CA PRO A 204 -12.86 -1.50 11.42
C PRO A 204 -11.97 -2.63 11.94
N LEU A 205 -11.23 -3.27 11.03
CA LEU A 205 -10.28 -4.34 11.35
C LEU A 205 -8.83 -3.91 11.12
N SER A 206 -8.61 -2.64 10.78
CA SER A 206 -7.30 -2.00 10.69
C SER A 206 -7.41 -0.53 11.06
N MET A 207 -6.29 0.10 11.42
CA MET A 207 -6.25 1.52 11.75
C MET A 207 -6.63 2.43 10.57
N THR A 208 -6.53 1.95 9.34
CA THR A 208 -6.97 2.67 8.13
C THR A 208 -8.47 2.58 7.87
N ASP A 209 -9.19 1.72 8.60
CA ASP A 209 -10.63 1.52 8.45
C ASP A 209 -11.47 2.33 9.47
N VAL A 210 -10.81 3.08 10.38
CA VAL A 210 -11.42 3.91 11.43
C VAL A 210 -11.71 5.33 10.91
#